data_AF-A0A938DFJ1-F1
#
_entry.id   AF-A0A938DFJ1-F1
#
_cell.length_a   1.000
_cell.length_b   1.000
_cell.length_c   1.000
_cell.angle_alpha   90.00
_cell.angle_beta   90.00
_cell.angle_gamma   90.00
#
_symmetry.space_group_name_H-M   'P 1'
#
loop_
_entity.id
_entity.type
_entity.pdbx_description
1 polymer ?
#
loop_
_entity_poly.entity_id
_entity_poly.type
_entity_poly.pdbx_seq_one_letter_code
_entity_poly.pdbx_strand_id
1 'polypeptide(L)'
;MIAAAHRIVAITATAAWLCSAAIAAERVAPELAIPWQVDKHPFAAKKANEAFSGFACATAGICVLAVDEGRQGAFMRIKGERLVYVGKPFEFDEVKKELDAEAAAVDDSYFYVTGSHAAKRETCCDNPDSRRIFRLTVDGNGDLGTIAHSERLWDAMRNLPELASYVVPGDCRCDAAPGRNRADIEGMAAANGRLFFALRAPNVEGNAYIVGVDAKALFEGGDLRPSLTKIHLGADKGFRDLA
;
A
#
# COMPACT_ATOMS: atom_id res chain seq x y z
N MET A 1 -28.73 16.84 -74.61
CA MET A 1 -28.87 15.82 -73.56
C MET A 1 -27.59 15.80 -72.73
N ILE A 2 -27.71 16.20 -71.47
CA ILE A 2 -27.00 15.75 -70.25
C ILE A 2 -25.45 15.92 -70.14
N ALA A 3 -25.08 16.57 -69.03
CA ALA A 3 -23.86 16.45 -68.21
C ALA A 3 -22.51 17.00 -68.74
N ALA A 4 -21.58 17.48 -67.91
CA ALA A 4 -21.52 17.50 -66.45
C ALA A 4 -20.73 18.73 -65.97
N ALA A 5 -21.24 19.41 -64.94
CA ALA A 5 -20.50 20.42 -64.20
C ALA A 5 -19.68 19.73 -63.09
N HIS A 6 -18.36 19.67 -63.25
CA HIS A 6 -17.47 19.26 -62.17
C HIS A 6 -17.27 20.41 -61.19
N ARG A 7 -17.90 20.31 -60.01
CA ARG A 7 -17.57 21.13 -58.85
C ARG A 7 -16.40 20.50 -58.12
N ILE A 8 -15.26 21.18 -58.13
CA ILE A 8 -14.12 20.88 -57.27
C ILE A 8 -14.51 21.33 -55.85
N VAL A 9 -14.78 20.37 -54.97
CA VAL A 9 -14.93 20.63 -53.53
C VAL A 9 -13.53 20.62 -52.92
N ALA A 10 -13.01 21.80 -52.60
CA ALA A 10 -11.81 21.94 -51.80
C ALA A 10 -12.15 21.62 -50.34
N ILE A 11 -11.77 20.44 -49.87
CA ILE A 11 -11.87 20.08 -48.45
C ILE A 11 -10.66 20.71 -47.75
N THR A 12 -10.86 21.84 -47.08
CA THR A 12 -9.88 22.41 -46.16
C THR A 12 -9.83 21.56 -44.90
N ALA A 13 -8.82 20.69 -44.80
CA ALA A 13 -8.52 19.96 -43.58
C ALA A 13 -7.94 20.92 -42.55
N THR A 14 -8.77 21.44 -41.65
CA THR A 14 -8.32 22.13 -40.44
C THR A 14 -7.73 21.09 -39.47
N ALA A 15 -6.40 20.97 -39.47
CA ALA A 15 -5.68 20.22 -38.46
C ALA A 15 -5.81 20.95 -37.10
N ALA A 16 -6.76 20.53 -36.28
CA ALA A 16 -6.86 20.96 -34.90
C ALA A 16 -5.65 20.38 -34.13
N TRP A 17 -4.63 21.21 -33.92
CA TRP A 17 -3.57 20.95 -32.95
C TRP A 17 -4.20 21.00 -31.56
N LEU A 18 -4.60 19.85 -31.06
CA LEU A 18 -4.88 19.67 -29.64
C LEU A 18 -3.54 19.77 -28.90
N CYS A 19 -3.22 20.97 -28.40
CA CYS A 19 -2.20 21.12 -27.38
C CYS A 19 -2.60 20.28 -26.18
N SER A 20 -1.94 19.14 -25.99
CA SER A 20 -1.90 18.47 -24.69
C SER A 20 -1.28 19.45 -23.70
N ALA A 21 -2.13 20.19 -22.97
CA ALA A 21 -1.69 20.89 -21.79
C ALA A 21 -1.20 19.83 -20.81
N ALA A 22 0.12 19.68 -20.73
CA ALA A 22 0.73 18.92 -19.66
C ALA A 22 0.27 19.59 -18.36
N ILE A 23 -0.55 18.89 -17.58
CA ILE A 23 -0.81 19.26 -16.20
C ILE A 23 0.52 19.02 -15.49
N ALA A 24 1.37 20.04 -15.44
CA ALA A 24 2.46 20.06 -14.48
C ALA A 24 1.78 20.06 -13.12
N ALA A 25 1.85 18.91 -12.42
CA ALA A 25 1.39 18.84 -11.04
C ALA A 25 2.06 19.98 -10.27
N GLU A 26 1.25 20.91 -9.76
CA GLU A 26 1.75 22.03 -8.98
C GLU A 26 2.45 21.44 -7.77
N ARG A 27 3.79 21.58 -7.72
CA ARG A 27 4.56 21.09 -6.59
C ARG A 27 4.15 21.93 -5.39
N VAL A 28 3.39 21.32 -4.49
CA VAL A 28 3.04 21.94 -3.22
C VAL A 28 4.34 22.15 -2.45
N ALA A 29 4.71 23.42 -2.24
CA ALA A 29 5.86 23.73 -1.41
C ALA A 29 5.59 23.23 0.03
N PRO A 30 6.60 22.69 0.73
CA PRO A 30 6.42 22.29 2.12
C PRO A 30 5.96 23.51 2.94
N GLU A 31 4.97 23.31 3.81
CA GLU A 31 4.42 24.39 4.65
C GLU A 31 5.48 25.03 5.57
N LEU A 32 6.53 24.28 5.89
CA LEU A 32 7.63 24.71 6.73
C LEU A 32 8.94 24.83 5.93
N ALA A 33 9.64 25.94 6.13
CA ALA A 33 10.96 26.17 5.53
C ALA A 33 12.07 25.34 6.20
N ILE A 34 11.81 24.79 7.39
CA ILE A 34 12.76 23.98 8.16
C ILE A 34 12.54 22.50 7.81
N PRO A 35 13.57 21.80 7.30
CA PRO A 35 13.47 20.36 7.05
C PRO A 35 13.22 19.59 8.34
N TRP A 36 12.36 18.58 8.26
CA TRP A 36 12.20 17.60 9.33
C TRP A 36 13.54 16.93 9.67
N GLN A 37 13.80 16.78 10.96
CA GLN A 37 14.96 16.05 11.45
C GLN A 37 14.55 14.64 11.87
N VAL A 38 15.36 13.64 11.49
CA VAL A 38 15.17 12.26 11.93
C VAL A 38 16.36 11.88 12.80
N ASP A 39 16.11 11.23 13.92
CA ASP A 39 17.16 10.66 14.75
C ASP A 39 18.06 9.71 13.97
N LYS A 40 19.25 9.47 14.51
CA LYS A 40 20.15 8.45 13.95
C LYS A 40 19.42 7.11 13.91
N HIS A 41 19.44 6.48 12.74
CA HIS A 41 18.71 5.25 12.54
C HIS A 41 19.17 4.13 13.51
N PRO A 42 18.22 3.32 14.03
CA PRO A 42 18.48 2.45 15.17
C PRO A 42 18.78 1.01 14.75
N PHE A 43 18.61 0.67 13.47
CA PHE A 43 18.77 -0.70 12.99
C PHE A 43 20.26 -1.00 12.74
N ALA A 44 20.69 -2.19 13.17
CA ALA A 44 22.05 -2.66 12.92
C ALA A 44 22.29 -2.92 11.43
N ALA A 45 21.28 -3.42 10.72
CA ALA A 45 21.36 -3.64 9.28
C ALA A 45 21.21 -2.31 8.53
N LYS A 46 22.20 -1.97 7.70
CA LYS A 46 22.18 -0.74 6.88
C LYS A 46 20.94 -0.66 6.00
N LYS A 47 20.59 -1.75 5.33
CA LYS A 47 19.41 -1.88 4.46
C LYS A 47 18.11 -1.49 5.17
N ALA A 48 17.93 -1.93 6.42
CA ALA A 48 16.76 -1.58 7.21
C ALA A 48 16.67 -0.07 7.52
N ASN A 49 17.79 0.66 7.53
CA ASN A 49 17.81 2.11 7.72
C ASN A 49 17.49 2.90 6.44
N GLU A 50 17.39 2.24 5.28
CA GLU A 50 17.18 2.86 3.96
C GLU A 50 15.84 2.46 3.33
N ALA A 51 15.12 1.48 3.91
CA ALA A 51 13.94 0.84 3.33
C ALA A 51 12.66 1.09 4.15
N PHE A 52 12.34 2.36 4.43
CA PHE A 52 11.09 2.73 5.11
C PHE A 52 9.93 2.82 4.12
N SER A 53 8.82 2.17 4.46
CA SER A 53 7.67 2.01 3.55
C SER A 53 6.33 2.30 4.21
N GLY A 54 6.19 2.07 5.52
CA GLY A 54 4.97 2.37 6.28
C GLY A 54 5.25 3.25 7.50
N PHE A 55 4.40 4.26 7.71
CA PHE A 55 4.47 5.13 8.89
C PHE A 55 3.08 5.59 9.32
N ALA A 56 2.73 5.40 10.59
CA ALA A 56 1.44 5.83 11.14
C ALA A 56 1.56 6.26 12.60
N CYS A 57 0.89 7.35 12.98
CA CYS A 57 0.98 7.97 14.30
C CYS A 57 -0.35 8.00 15.05
N ALA A 58 -0.35 7.50 16.29
CA ALA A 58 -1.45 7.71 17.22
C ALA A 58 -1.55 9.19 17.64
N THR A 59 -2.72 9.62 18.12
CA THR A 59 -2.95 10.98 18.65
C THR A 59 -2.01 11.33 19.81
N ALA A 60 -1.52 10.34 20.56
CA ALA A 60 -0.51 10.52 21.62
C ALA A 60 0.90 10.82 21.07
N GLY A 61 1.08 10.89 19.75
CA GLY A 61 2.34 11.22 19.08
C GLY A 61 3.33 10.07 18.94
N ILE A 62 2.99 8.85 19.39
CA ILE A 62 3.75 7.63 19.10
C ILE A 62 3.39 7.14 17.71
N CYS A 63 4.39 6.79 16.92
CA CYS A 63 4.25 6.30 15.57
C CYS A 63 4.94 4.95 15.40
N VAL A 64 4.38 4.09 14.57
CA VAL A 64 5.05 2.87 14.12
C VAL A 64 5.73 3.14 12.77
N LEU A 65 6.93 2.57 12.60
CA LEU A 65 7.69 2.56 11.37
C LEU A 65 7.82 1.12 10.88
N ALA A 66 7.34 0.84 9.67
CA ALA A 66 7.50 -0.41 8.97
C ALA A 66 8.69 -0.34 8.01
N VAL A 67 9.45 -1.43 7.94
CA VAL A 67 10.63 -1.56 7.08
C VAL A 67 10.36 -2.63 6.03
N ASP A 68 10.50 -2.25 4.77
CA ASP A 68 10.31 -3.10 3.60
C ASP A 68 11.37 -4.21 3.56
N GLU A 69 12.66 -3.82 3.54
CA GLU A 69 13.76 -4.78 3.49
C GLU A 69 14.04 -5.42 4.85
N GLY A 70 13.64 -6.68 4.99
CA GLY A 70 13.88 -7.51 6.16
C GLY A 70 12.64 -7.75 7.01
N ARG A 71 12.81 -7.76 8.33
CA ARG A 71 11.76 -8.10 9.30
C ARG A 71 11.73 -7.16 10.50
N GLN A 72 12.30 -5.97 10.35
CA GLN A 72 12.45 -5.00 11.42
C GLN A 72 11.28 -4.03 11.46
N GLY A 73 11.04 -3.49 12.66
CA GLY A 73 10.16 -2.35 12.88
C GLY A 73 10.66 -1.51 14.05
N ALA A 74 10.18 -0.28 14.15
CA ALA A 74 10.51 0.60 15.28
C ALA A 74 9.33 1.49 15.65
N PHE A 75 9.35 1.99 16.88
CA PHE A 75 8.49 3.09 17.28
C PHE A 75 9.26 4.40 17.26
N MET A 76 8.53 5.47 16.93
CA MET A 76 9.02 6.83 16.91
C MET A 76 8.06 7.76 17.64
N ARG A 77 8.51 8.95 17.98
CA ARG A 77 7.68 10.03 18.52
C ARG A 77 7.95 11.32 17.77
N ILE A 78 6.88 12.04 17.45
CA ILE A 78 6.98 13.40 16.93
C ILE A 78 7.30 14.35 18.10
N LYS A 79 8.40 15.10 18.01
CA LYS A 79 8.79 16.14 18.96
C LYS A 79 9.13 17.42 18.19
N GLY A 80 8.15 18.32 18.05
CA GLY A 80 8.28 19.47 17.15
C GLY A 80 8.51 18.99 15.71
N GLU A 81 9.51 19.53 15.02
CA GLU A 81 9.89 19.11 13.65
C GLU A 81 10.87 17.92 13.64
N ARG A 82 10.90 17.11 14.71
CA ARG A 82 11.82 15.97 14.84
C ARG A 82 11.09 14.65 15.06
N LEU A 83 11.51 13.62 14.34
CA LEU A 83 11.14 12.23 14.58
C LEU A 83 12.23 11.55 15.41
N VAL A 84 11.86 11.10 16.61
CA VAL A 84 12.78 10.55 17.62
C VAL A 84 12.43 9.09 17.85
N TYR A 85 13.39 8.18 17.78
CA TYR A 85 13.13 6.77 18.09
C TYR A 85 12.81 6.59 19.58
N VAL A 86 11.84 5.73 19.88
CA VAL A 86 11.42 5.41 21.25
C VAL A 86 11.37 3.90 21.43
N GLY A 87 11.67 3.46 22.65
CA GLY A 87 11.89 2.04 22.94
C GLY A 87 13.04 1.43 22.14
N LYS A 88 13.04 0.09 22.06
CA LYS A 88 13.98 -0.66 21.22
C LYS A 88 13.34 -1.01 19.87
N PRO A 89 14.12 -1.03 18.76
CA PRO A 89 13.69 -1.70 17.54
C PRO A 89 13.29 -3.15 17.83
N PHE A 90 12.34 -3.66 17.05
CA PHE A 90 11.83 -5.01 17.16
C PHE A 90 11.92 -5.75 15.83
N GLU A 91 11.76 -7.07 15.88
CA GLU A 91 11.65 -7.93 14.71
C GLU A 91 10.30 -8.65 14.69
N PHE A 92 9.78 -8.92 13.50
CA PHE A 92 8.62 -9.78 13.29
C PHE A 92 9.10 -11.24 13.25
N ASP A 93 9.21 -11.88 14.41
CA ASP A 93 9.83 -13.21 14.54
C ASP A 93 9.17 -14.32 13.71
N GLU A 94 7.89 -14.16 13.39
CA GLU A 94 7.11 -15.10 12.56
C GLU A 94 7.44 -15.01 11.06
N VAL A 95 8.24 -14.00 10.67
CA VAL A 95 8.74 -13.81 9.31
C VAL A 95 10.10 -14.48 9.17
N LYS A 96 10.22 -15.45 8.25
CA LYS A 96 11.46 -16.21 8.07
C LYS A 96 12.51 -15.44 7.30
N LYS A 97 12.11 -14.77 6.22
CA LYS A 97 13.03 -14.04 5.36
C LYS A 97 12.78 -12.53 5.40
N GLU A 98 11.60 -12.13 4.95
CA GLU A 98 11.28 -10.74 4.67
C GLU A 98 9.78 -10.54 4.69
N LEU A 99 9.33 -9.50 5.39
CA LEU A 99 7.92 -9.15 5.45
C LEU A 99 7.50 -8.44 4.15
N ASP A 100 8.42 -7.73 3.49
CA ASP A 100 8.09 -6.85 2.36
C ASP A 100 7.01 -5.87 2.86
N ALA A 101 7.29 -5.23 4.01
CA ALA A 101 6.30 -4.41 4.69
C ALA A 101 6.02 -3.18 3.84
N GLU A 102 4.75 -2.87 3.57
CA GLU A 102 4.41 -1.78 2.64
C GLU A 102 3.47 -0.74 3.24
N ALA A 103 2.83 -1.03 4.38
CA ALA A 103 1.94 -0.06 5.00
C ALA A 103 1.83 -0.22 6.51
N ALA A 104 1.51 0.90 7.16
CA ALA A 104 1.19 0.98 8.57
C ALA A 104 -0.08 1.80 8.80
N ALA A 105 -0.79 1.49 9.89
CA ALA A 105 -1.99 2.21 10.31
C ALA A 105 -2.13 2.15 11.83
N VAL A 106 -3.05 2.94 12.38
CA VAL A 106 -3.31 3.01 13.81
C VAL A 106 -4.81 3.21 14.06
N ASP A 107 -5.35 2.50 15.04
CA ASP A 107 -6.72 2.68 15.55
C ASP A 107 -6.68 2.50 17.07
N ASP A 108 -7.10 3.53 17.80
CA ASP A 108 -6.97 3.65 19.25
C ASP A 108 -5.55 3.34 19.77
N SER A 109 -5.38 2.20 20.46
CA SER A 109 -4.13 1.75 21.08
C SER A 109 -3.41 0.68 20.26
N TYR A 110 -3.96 0.29 19.10
CA TYR A 110 -3.38 -0.71 18.23
C TYR A 110 -2.68 -0.08 17.04
N PHE A 111 -1.46 -0.53 16.80
CA PHE A 111 -0.69 -0.23 15.61
C PHE A 111 -0.72 -1.44 14.69
N TYR A 112 -0.81 -1.20 13.39
CA TYR A 112 -0.91 -2.25 12.40
C TYR A 112 0.20 -2.09 11.37
N VAL A 113 0.77 -3.22 10.95
CA VAL A 113 1.74 -3.29 9.85
C VAL A 113 1.35 -4.43 8.94
N THR A 114 1.42 -4.26 7.63
CA THR A 114 1.12 -5.30 6.66
C THR A 114 2.28 -5.49 5.70
N GLY A 115 2.53 -6.76 5.32
CA GLY A 115 3.32 -7.05 4.13
C GLY A 115 2.61 -6.62 2.84
N SER A 116 3.32 -6.69 1.72
CA SER A 116 2.83 -6.35 0.39
C SER A 116 1.76 -7.31 -0.14
N HIS A 117 1.74 -8.55 0.35
CA HIS A 117 0.95 -9.65 -0.24
C HIS A 117 1.30 -9.97 -1.71
N ALA A 118 2.33 -9.33 -2.27
CA ALA A 118 2.71 -9.46 -3.66
C ALA A 118 3.39 -10.81 -3.93
N ALA A 119 3.27 -11.26 -5.19
CA ALA A 119 4.15 -12.32 -5.67
C ALA A 119 5.57 -11.77 -5.84
N LYS A 120 6.57 -12.65 -5.68
CA LYS A 120 7.98 -12.30 -5.87
C LYS A 120 8.20 -11.84 -7.30
N ARG A 121 8.86 -10.69 -7.48
CA ARG A 121 9.11 -10.10 -8.81
C ARG A 121 9.90 -11.03 -9.75
N GLU A 122 10.93 -11.70 -9.22
CA GLU A 122 11.84 -12.51 -10.04
C GLU A 122 11.24 -13.84 -10.50
N THR A 123 10.45 -14.48 -9.63
CA THR A 123 9.93 -15.83 -9.87
C THR A 123 8.44 -15.85 -10.16
N CYS A 124 7.75 -14.72 -9.96
CA CYS A 124 6.30 -14.58 -9.96
C CYS A 124 5.59 -15.52 -8.99
N CYS A 125 6.35 -16.17 -8.11
CA CYS A 125 5.85 -17.12 -7.14
C CYS A 125 5.32 -16.41 -5.92
N ASP A 126 4.47 -17.17 -5.24
CA ASP A 126 3.97 -16.88 -3.93
C ASP A 126 5.05 -16.42 -2.93
N ASN A 127 4.76 -15.38 -2.16
CA ASN A 127 5.55 -14.91 -1.02
C ASN A 127 4.74 -15.01 0.29
N PRO A 128 4.64 -16.20 0.91
CA PRO A 128 3.80 -16.40 2.09
C PRO A 128 4.17 -15.50 3.27
N ASP A 129 5.45 -15.13 3.41
CA ASP A 129 5.88 -14.26 4.50
C ASP A 129 5.26 -12.87 4.42
N SER A 130 5.07 -12.33 3.21
CA SER A 130 4.42 -11.03 2.97
C SER A 130 2.91 -11.02 3.15
N ARG A 131 2.27 -12.17 3.38
CA ARG A 131 0.81 -12.26 3.58
C ARG A 131 0.36 -11.99 5.00
N ARG A 132 1.30 -11.62 5.87
CA ARG A 132 1.06 -11.38 7.28
C ARG A 132 0.70 -9.93 7.52
N ILE A 133 -0.30 -9.76 8.38
CA ILE A 133 -0.64 -8.49 8.99
C ILE A 133 -0.37 -8.62 10.47
N PHE A 134 0.26 -7.62 11.05
CA PHE A 134 0.61 -7.54 12.46
C PHE A 134 -0.27 -6.52 13.17
N ARG A 135 -0.63 -6.85 14.42
CA ARG A 135 -1.24 -5.94 15.40
C ARG A 135 -0.31 -5.83 16.58
N LEU A 136 0.09 -4.61 16.88
CA LEU A 136 1.09 -4.26 17.87
C LEU A 136 0.44 -3.41 18.96
N THR A 137 0.88 -3.58 20.20
CA THR A 137 0.66 -2.60 21.27
C THR A 137 1.99 -2.02 21.73
N VAL A 138 1.94 -0.82 22.29
CA VAL A 138 3.11 -0.10 22.77
C VAL A 138 2.75 0.61 24.07
N ASP A 139 3.70 0.70 25.00
CA ASP A 139 3.51 1.46 26.22
C ASP A 139 3.80 2.97 26.04
N GLY A 140 3.65 3.75 27.11
CA GLY A 140 3.91 5.19 27.07
C GLY A 140 5.38 5.58 26.83
N ASN A 141 6.33 4.66 27.04
CA ASN A 141 7.75 4.89 26.80
C ASN A 141 8.15 4.54 25.35
N GLY A 142 7.26 3.90 24.59
CA GLY A 142 7.56 3.40 23.26
C GLY A 142 8.09 1.96 23.26
N ASP A 143 8.05 1.28 24.40
CA ASP A 143 8.43 -0.13 24.48
C ASP A 143 7.31 -1.01 23.93
N LEU A 144 7.69 -1.92 23.04
CA LEU A 144 6.78 -2.86 22.42
C LEU A 144 6.10 -3.74 23.49
N GLY A 145 4.78 -3.77 23.46
CA GLY A 145 3.97 -4.66 24.28
C GLY A 145 3.77 -6.01 23.58
N THR A 146 2.62 -6.18 22.95
CA THR A 146 2.21 -7.43 22.28
C THR A 146 2.41 -7.35 20.78
N ILE A 147 2.88 -8.43 20.15
CA ILE A 147 2.78 -8.66 18.71
C ILE A 147 1.80 -9.82 18.47
N ALA A 148 0.73 -9.56 17.74
CA ALA A 148 -0.14 -10.58 17.16
C ALA A 148 -0.05 -10.52 15.62
N HIS A 149 -0.31 -11.63 14.94
CA HIS A 149 -0.33 -11.66 13.47
C HIS A 149 -1.52 -12.45 12.93
N SER A 150 -1.80 -12.27 11.63
CA SER A 150 -2.84 -12.98 10.90
C SER A 150 -2.51 -13.06 9.42
N GLU A 151 -2.78 -14.21 8.80
CA GLU A 151 -2.77 -14.42 7.35
C GLU A 151 -4.19 -14.43 6.73
N ARG A 152 -5.23 -14.24 7.55
CA ARG A 152 -6.64 -14.47 7.14
C ARG A 152 -7.15 -13.53 6.05
N LEU A 153 -6.50 -12.37 5.86
CA LEU A 153 -6.86 -11.44 4.78
C LEU A 153 -6.71 -12.11 3.41
N TRP A 154 -5.69 -12.97 3.23
CA TRP A 154 -5.46 -13.63 1.95
C TRP A 154 -6.66 -14.50 1.54
N ASP A 155 -7.21 -15.27 2.48
CA ASP A 155 -8.42 -16.06 2.21
C ASP A 155 -9.68 -15.17 2.06
N ALA A 156 -9.77 -14.06 2.80
CA ALA A 156 -10.85 -13.10 2.64
C ALA A 156 -10.88 -12.50 1.23
N MET A 157 -9.71 -12.08 0.71
CA MET A 157 -9.59 -11.54 -0.64
C MET A 157 -9.92 -12.59 -1.71
N ARG A 158 -9.52 -13.86 -1.51
CA ARG A 158 -9.87 -14.95 -2.44
C ARG A 158 -11.37 -15.17 -2.56
N ASN A 159 -12.13 -14.90 -1.50
CA ASN A 159 -13.58 -15.05 -1.48
C ASN A 159 -14.32 -13.83 -2.05
N LEU A 160 -13.60 -12.75 -2.41
CA LEU A 160 -14.18 -11.63 -3.15
C LEU A 160 -14.10 -11.93 -4.66
N PRO A 161 -15.24 -12.00 -5.39
CA PRO A 161 -15.27 -12.42 -6.79
C PRO A 161 -14.31 -11.64 -7.71
N GLU A 162 -14.20 -10.34 -7.49
CA GLU A 162 -13.35 -9.42 -8.27
C GLU A 162 -11.86 -9.65 -8.05
N LEU A 163 -11.46 -10.24 -6.91
CA LEU A 163 -10.07 -10.49 -6.55
C LEU A 163 -9.67 -11.96 -6.66
N ALA A 164 -10.62 -12.89 -6.74
CA ALA A 164 -10.39 -14.33 -6.68
C ALA A 164 -9.33 -14.83 -7.68
N SER A 165 -9.31 -14.30 -8.91
CA SER A 165 -8.33 -14.67 -9.95
C SER A 165 -6.92 -14.13 -9.72
N TYR A 166 -6.74 -13.21 -8.77
CA TYR A 166 -5.47 -12.55 -8.47
C TYR A 166 -4.85 -13.04 -7.15
N VAL A 167 -5.62 -13.81 -6.36
CA VAL A 167 -5.27 -14.30 -5.03
C VAL A 167 -5.21 -15.83 -5.04
N VAL A 168 -4.36 -16.36 -5.91
CA VAL A 168 -4.25 -17.81 -6.18
C VAL A 168 -3.04 -18.39 -5.44
N PRO A 169 -3.23 -19.32 -4.47
CA PRO A 169 -2.13 -19.95 -3.74
C PRO A 169 -1.18 -20.71 -4.68
N GLY A 170 0.13 -20.56 -4.46
CA GLY A 170 1.15 -21.29 -5.22
C GLY A 170 1.26 -20.91 -6.71
N ASP A 171 0.55 -19.89 -7.17
CA ASP A 171 0.58 -19.50 -8.58
C ASP A 171 1.85 -18.72 -8.93
N CYS A 172 2.78 -19.39 -9.62
CA CYS A 172 4.04 -18.85 -10.10
C CYS A 172 4.02 -18.28 -11.52
N ARG A 173 2.83 -18.09 -12.14
CA ARG A 173 2.76 -17.59 -13.52
C ARG A 173 3.11 -16.10 -13.60
N CYS A 174 4.14 -15.78 -14.39
CA CYS A 174 4.43 -14.43 -14.82
C CYS A 174 3.47 -14.03 -15.95
N ASP A 175 2.29 -13.51 -15.61
CA ASP A 175 1.38 -12.99 -16.63
C ASP A 175 1.98 -11.70 -17.21
N ALA A 176 2.40 -11.72 -18.48
CA ALA A 176 3.14 -10.63 -19.13
C ALA A 176 2.31 -9.37 -19.46
N ALA A 177 1.08 -9.25 -18.94
CA ALA A 177 0.19 -8.14 -19.26
C ALA A 177 0.13 -7.12 -18.10
N PRO A 178 0.42 -5.83 -18.36
CA PRO A 178 0.08 -4.73 -17.46
C PRO A 178 -1.41 -4.82 -17.05
N GLY A 179 -1.71 -4.63 -15.76
CA GLY A 179 -3.06 -4.79 -15.20
C GLY A 179 -3.45 -6.21 -14.77
N ARG A 180 -2.60 -7.23 -14.95
CA ARG A 180 -2.82 -8.61 -14.44
C ARG A 180 -1.99 -8.99 -13.22
N ASN A 181 -1.46 -7.99 -12.53
CA ASN A 181 -0.65 -8.19 -11.33
C ASN A 181 -1.47 -8.89 -10.23
N ARG A 182 -0.81 -9.80 -9.49
CA ARG A 182 -1.35 -10.43 -8.27
C ARG A 182 -1.72 -9.33 -7.26
N ALA A 183 -2.50 -9.70 -6.25
CA ALA A 183 -2.80 -8.76 -5.16
C ALA A 183 -1.51 -8.19 -4.58
N ASP A 184 -1.45 -6.87 -4.47
CA ASP A 184 -0.30 -6.09 -4.02
C ASP A 184 -0.82 -4.91 -3.21
N ILE A 185 -0.49 -4.84 -1.94
CA ILE A 185 -0.93 -3.86 -0.96
C ILE A 185 0.17 -2.82 -0.81
N GLU A 186 -0.17 -1.55 -1.02
CA GLU A 186 0.76 -0.42 -0.85
C GLU A 186 0.14 0.74 -0.05
N GLY A 187 -0.91 0.45 0.70
CA GLY A 187 -1.51 1.40 1.61
C GLY A 187 -2.42 0.72 2.61
N MET A 188 -2.53 1.31 3.79
CA MET A 188 -3.40 0.83 4.84
C MET A 188 -3.99 2.00 5.61
N ALA A 189 -5.25 1.87 6.01
CA ALA A 189 -5.91 2.75 6.94
C ALA A 189 -6.66 1.92 7.99
N ALA A 190 -6.87 2.50 9.16
CA ALA A 190 -7.65 1.89 10.22
C ALA A 190 -8.63 2.94 10.75
N ALA A 191 -9.89 2.54 10.93
CA ALA A 191 -10.92 3.41 11.48
C ALA A 191 -12.09 2.60 12.02
N ASN A 192 -12.55 2.96 13.22
CA ASN A 192 -13.77 2.42 13.83
C ASN A 192 -13.76 0.87 13.92
N GLY A 193 -12.62 0.29 14.29
CA GLY A 193 -12.45 -1.16 14.41
C GLY A 193 -12.35 -1.89 13.07
N ARG A 194 -12.14 -1.18 11.95
CA ARG A 194 -11.92 -1.78 10.63
C ARG A 194 -10.54 -1.45 10.09
N LEU A 195 -9.96 -2.40 9.38
CA LEU A 195 -8.74 -2.21 8.57
C LEU A 195 -9.12 -2.14 7.11
N PHE A 196 -8.49 -1.22 6.39
CA PHE A 196 -8.66 -0.99 4.96
C PHE A 196 -7.31 -1.11 4.27
N PHE A 197 -7.22 -2.01 3.29
CA PHE A 197 -6.01 -2.31 2.54
C PHE A 197 -6.16 -1.80 1.12
N ALA A 198 -5.33 -0.82 0.76
CA ALA A 198 -5.35 -0.18 -0.54
C ALA A 198 -4.42 -0.93 -1.49
N LEU A 199 -4.99 -1.46 -2.57
CA LEU A 199 -4.26 -2.32 -3.50
C LEU A 199 -3.59 -1.50 -4.61
N ARG A 200 -2.28 -1.64 -4.77
CA ARG A 200 -1.59 -1.20 -5.99
C ARG A 200 -2.01 -2.04 -7.19
N ALA A 201 -2.21 -3.34 -6.97
CA ALA A 201 -2.70 -4.27 -7.96
C ALA A 201 -3.69 -5.28 -7.36
N PRO A 202 -4.64 -5.80 -8.15
CA PRO A 202 -4.82 -5.56 -9.59
C PRO A 202 -5.45 -4.20 -9.92
N ASN A 203 -5.18 -3.70 -11.13
CA ASN A 203 -5.96 -2.66 -11.77
C ASN A 203 -6.78 -3.30 -12.90
N VAL A 204 -8.11 -3.34 -12.77
CA VAL A 204 -9.00 -3.98 -13.74
C VAL A 204 -9.85 -2.92 -14.41
N GLU A 205 -9.68 -2.76 -15.72
CA GLU A 205 -10.41 -1.74 -16.51
C GLU A 205 -10.25 -0.32 -15.93
N GLY A 206 -9.05 0.01 -15.45
CA GLY A 206 -8.74 1.30 -14.85
C GLY A 206 -9.20 1.46 -13.41
N ASN A 207 -9.62 0.38 -12.75
CA ASN A 207 -10.12 0.42 -11.39
C ASN A 207 -9.16 -0.26 -10.41
N ALA A 208 -8.84 0.46 -9.33
CA ALA A 208 -8.15 -0.05 -8.17
C ALA A 208 -9.16 -0.39 -7.05
N TYR A 209 -8.66 -1.11 -6.04
CA TYR A 209 -9.50 -1.69 -5.01
C TYR A 209 -9.00 -1.38 -3.61
N ILE A 210 -9.94 -1.18 -2.68
CA ILE A 210 -9.68 -1.15 -1.24
C ILE A 210 -10.45 -2.31 -0.61
N VAL A 211 -9.75 -3.18 0.11
CA VAL A 211 -10.35 -4.29 0.86
C VAL A 211 -10.51 -3.86 2.31
N GLY A 212 -11.74 -3.82 2.80
CA GLY A 212 -12.04 -3.52 4.21
C GLY A 212 -12.43 -4.78 4.99
N VAL A 213 -11.89 -4.99 6.18
CA VAL A 213 -12.24 -6.09 7.09
C VAL A 213 -12.37 -5.62 8.54
N ASP A 214 -13.07 -6.40 9.36
CA ASP A 214 -13.12 -6.20 10.81
C ASP A 214 -11.74 -6.51 11.45
N ALA A 215 -11.20 -5.52 12.15
CA ALA A 215 -9.85 -5.60 12.72
C ALA A 215 -9.77 -6.64 13.83
N LYS A 216 -10.75 -6.68 14.74
CA LYS A 216 -10.76 -7.65 15.84
C LYS A 216 -10.86 -9.06 15.28
N ALA A 217 -11.80 -9.28 14.37
CA ALA A 217 -12.01 -10.58 13.78
C ALA A 217 -10.76 -11.07 13.06
N LEU A 218 -10.02 -10.19 12.37
CA LEU A 218 -8.79 -10.55 11.67
C LEU A 218 -7.78 -11.28 12.56
N PHE A 219 -7.61 -10.86 13.82
CA PHE A 219 -6.64 -11.44 14.76
C PHE A 219 -7.24 -12.45 15.75
N GLU A 220 -8.51 -12.31 16.10
CA GLU A 220 -9.12 -13.08 17.20
C GLU A 220 -10.10 -14.16 16.73
N GLY A 221 -10.34 -14.27 15.42
CA GLY A 221 -11.36 -15.19 14.90
C GLY A 221 -12.72 -14.52 14.70
N GLY A 222 -13.67 -15.24 14.08
CA GLY A 222 -15.00 -14.71 13.76
C GLY A 222 -15.13 -14.17 12.34
N ASP A 223 -16.26 -13.52 12.06
CA ASP A 223 -16.62 -13.01 10.74
C ASP A 223 -15.84 -11.73 10.41
N LEU A 224 -15.03 -11.78 9.35
CA LEU A 224 -14.22 -10.67 8.87
C LEU A 224 -15.04 -9.55 8.22
N ARG A 225 -16.30 -9.82 7.82
CA ARG A 225 -17.16 -8.88 7.11
C ARG A 225 -16.42 -8.15 5.97
N PRO A 226 -15.84 -8.91 5.02
CA PRO A 226 -15.04 -8.32 3.96
C PRO A 226 -15.90 -7.40 3.10
N SER A 227 -15.32 -6.29 2.70
CA SER A 227 -15.92 -5.28 1.83
C SER A 227 -14.92 -4.89 0.76
N LEU A 228 -15.41 -4.59 -0.43
CA LEU A 228 -14.59 -4.17 -1.55
C LEU A 228 -15.08 -2.81 -2.03
N THR A 229 -14.21 -1.80 -1.96
CA THR A 229 -14.47 -0.50 -2.56
C THR A 229 -13.69 -0.40 -3.86
N LYS A 230 -14.37 0.04 -4.92
CA LYS A 230 -13.80 0.22 -6.26
C LYS A 230 -13.56 1.71 -6.52
N ILE A 231 -12.36 2.07 -6.95
CA ILE A 231 -12.00 3.44 -7.30
C ILE A 231 -11.42 3.46 -8.71
N HIS A 232 -11.96 4.33 -9.57
CA HIS A 232 -11.42 4.52 -10.91
C HIS A 232 -10.18 5.42 -10.86
N LEU A 233 -9.01 4.86 -11.14
CA LEU A 233 -7.73 5.59 -11.17
C LEU A 233 -7.16 5.74 -12.58
N GLY A 234 -7.81 5.12 -13.58
CA GLY A 234 -7.26 4.99 -14.93
C GLY A 234 -6.41 3.74 -15.08
N ALA A 235 -6.07 3.40 -16.33
CA ALA A 235 -5.32 2.20 -16.66
C ALA A 235 -3.93 2.20 -16.01
N ASP A 236 -3.52 1.03 -15.50
CA ASP A 236 -2.19 0.80 -14.91
C ASP A 236 -1.85 1.74 -13.74
N LYS A 237 -2.87 2.14 -12.97
CA LYS A 237 -2.73 2.97 -11.76
C LYS A 237 -3.18 2.23 -10.51
N GLY A 238 -2.31 2.18 -9.51
CA GLY A 238 -2.59 1.73 -8.16
C GLY A 238 -2.56 2.88 -7.16
N PHE A 239 -2.87 2.60 -5.89
CA PHE A 239 -2.84 3.64 -4.84
C PHE A 239 -1.46 4.27 -4.61
N ARG A 240 -0.37 3.52 -4.81
CA ARG A 240 1.00 4.06 -4.77
C ARG A 240 1.21 5.17 -5.80
N ASP A 241 0.57 5.06 -6.97
CA ASP A 241 0.76 5.98 -8.10
C ASP A 241 0.02 7.31 -7.94
N LEU A 242 -0.65 7.52 -6.80
CA LEU A 242 -1.34 8.77 -6.45
C LEU A 242 -0.44 9.77 -5.72
N ALA A 243 0.70 9.32 -5.19
CA ALA A 243 1.65 10.12 -4.42
C ALA A 243 2.85 10.59 -5.25
#